data_AF-A0A644YQD6-F1
#
_entry.id   AF-A0A644YQD6-F1
#
_cell.length_a   1.000
_cell.length_b   1.000
_cell.length_c   1.000
_cell.angle_alpha   90.00
_cell.angle_beta   90.00
_cell.angle_gamma   90.00
#
_symmetry.space_group_name_H-M   'P 1'
#
loop_
_entity.id
_entity.type
_entity.pdbx_description
1 polymer ?
#
loop_
_entity_poly.entity_id
_entity_poly.type
_entity_poly.pdbx_seq_one_letter_code
_entity_poly.pdbx_strand_id
1 'polypeptide(L)'
;MLERLARANAVMLTTDGQGRLVITRAGTTKAAVGLKLGGNLKKLTMSSSMKERFSIITVKGQSGGSESWNGSTNAQAKGSATDSRVPRYRPLTLVAEQEEYGSATTRARHEVAIRYGKGHKVQATVNGWFAGAELWRHNTLVDLLGDKGKVLSTQLIVGVSYKLSDSDGWISELTLSPKEAYDLIPEAPKGKKGKGKDGGTWASMGAS
;
A
#
# COMPACT_ATOMS: atom_id res chain seq x y z
N MET A 1 -13.72 -5.13 14.02
CA MET A 1 -12.94 -6.33 14.40
C MET A 1 -12.05 -6.83 13.26
N LEU A 2 -12.61 -7.07 12.06
CA LEU A 2 -11.86 -7.62 10.92
C LEU A 2 -10.70 -6.74 10.43
N GLU A 3 -10.86 -5.43 10.37
CA GLU A 3 -9.78 -4.52 9.94
C GLU A 3 -8.52 -4.62 10.81
N ARG A 4 -8.71 -4.83 12.12
CA ARG A 4 -7.60 -5.02 13.06
C ARG A 4 -6.82 -6.28 12.73
N LEU A 5 -7.52 -7.37 12.41
CA LEU A 5 -6.89 -8.64 12.03
C LEU A 5 -6.24 -8.55 10.65
N ALA A 6 -6.88 -7.87 9.70
CA ALA A 6 -6.33 -7.67 8.37
C ALA A 6 -5.01 -6.90 8.41
N ARG A 7 -4.96 -5.83 9.23
CA ARG A 7 -3.75 -5.07 9.48
C ARG A 7 -2.66 -5.89 10.15
N ALA A 8 -3.02 -6.75 11.10
CA ALA A 8 -2.08 -7.65 11.75
C ALA A 8 -1.49 -8.72 10.82
N ASN A 9 -2.12 -8.99 9.67
CA ASN A 9 -1.68 -9.97 8.69
C ASN A 9 -1.18 -9.35 7.37
N ALA A 10 -1.05 -8.01 7.30
CA ALA A 10 -0.70 -7.29 6.07
C ALA A 10 -1.60 -7.66 4.88
N VAL A 11 -2.91 -7.66 5.10
CA VAL A 11 -3.92 -7.89 4.06
C VAL A 11 -4.96 -6.79 4.06
N MET A 12 -5.58 -6.59 2.90
CA MET A 12 -6.69 -5.69 2.66
C MET A 12 -7.99 -6.47 2.62
N LEU A 13 -9.05 -5.81 3.08
CA LEU A 13 -10.42 -6.30 2.97
C LEU A 13 -11.08 -5.56 1.81
N THR A 14 -11.69 -6.31 0.89
CA THR A 14 -12.46 -5.76 -0.23
C THR A 14 -13.65 -6.67 -0.52
N THR A 15 -14.40 -6.40 -1.58
CA THR A 15 -15.49 -7.26 -2.04
C THR A 15 -15.27 -7.71 -3.47
N ASP A 16 -15.77 -8.90 -3.80
CA ASP A 16 -16.05 -9.24 -5.19
C ASP A 16 -17.45 -8.73 -5.56
N GLY A 17 -17.70 -8.45 -6.84
CA GLY A 17 -18.97 -7.87 -7.31
C GLY A 17 -20.23 -8.69 -7.02
N GLN A 18 -20.12 -9.82 -6.29
CA GLN A 18 -21.23 -10.64 -5.80
C GLN A 18 -21.54 -10.37 -4.31
N GLY A 19 -20.85 -9.41 -3.69
CA GLY A 19 -21.05 -9.03 -2.29
C GLY A 19 -20.31 -9.92 -1.29
N ARG A 20 -19.37 -10.77 -1.73
CA ARG A 20 -18.57 -11.59 -0.82
C ARG A 20 -17.35 -10.81 -0.34
N LEU A 21 -16.96 -11.03 0.92
CA LEU A 21 -15.74 -10.48 1.49
C LEU A 21 -14.52 -11.18 0.88
N VAL A 22 -13.57 -10.38 0.37
CA VAL A 22 -12.31 -10.84 -0.20
C VAL A 22 -11.15 -10.31 0.66
N ILE A 23 -10.26 -11.21 1.07
CA ILE A 23 -9.03 -10.88 1.80
C ILE A 23 -7.87 -11.01 0.81
N THR A 24 -7.18 -9.91 0.51
CA THR A 24 -6.18 -9.88 -0.57
C THR A 24 -5.01 -8.93 -0.26
N ARG A 25 -4.00 -8.95 -1.12
CA ARG A 25 -2.96 -7.91 -1.21
C ARG A 25 -3.14 -7.10 -2.50
N ALA A 26 -2.31 -6.08 -2.67
CA ALA A 26 -2.27 -5.28 -3.88
C ALA A 26 -2.10 -6.19 -5.10
N GLY A 27 -3.01 -6.09 -6.05
CA GLY A 27 -3.08 -7.00 -7.18
C GLY A 27 -1.85 -6.95 -8.07
N THR A 28 -1.58 -8.08 -8.71
CA THR A 28 -0.50 -8.27 -9.69
C THR A 28 -1.05 -8.47 -11.10
N THR A 29 -2.34 -8.78 -11.22
CA THR A 29 -3.04 -8.89 -12.50
C THR A 29 -3.09 -7.54 -13.18
N LYS A 30 -2.81 -7.55 -14.48
CA LYS A 30 -2.79 -6.37 -15.33
C LYS A 30 -4.03 -6.34 -16.21
N ALA A 31 -4.65 -5.17 -16.34
CA ALA A 31 -5.76 -4.96 -17.24
C ALA A 31 -5.32 -5.24 -18.68
N ALA A 32 -6.21 -5.82 -19.49
CA ALA A 32 -5.92 -6.21 -20.86
C ALA A 32 -5.57 -5.00 -21.77
N VAL A 33 -5.97 -3.80 -21.38
CA VAL A 33 -5.77 -2.57 -22.15
C VAL A 33 -5.13 -1.48 -21.28
N GLY A 34 -4.14 -0.77 -21.83
CA GLY A 34 -3.55 0.42 -21.20
C GLY A 34 -4.36 1.69 -21.47
N LEU A 35 -4.14 2.73 -20.66
CA LEU A 35 -4.79 4.04 -20.81
C LEU A 35 -3.96 4.92 -21.72
N LYS A 36 -4.51 5.30 -22.88
CA LYS A 36 -3.83 6.15 -23.87
C LYS A 36 -4.68 7.37 -24.20
N LEU A 37 -4.11 8.57 -24.05
CA LEU A 37 -4.74 9.82 -24.47
C LEU A 37 -4.96 9.83 -25.98
N GLY A 38 -6.13 10.29 -26.43
CA GLY A 38 -6.56 10.18 -27.83
C GLY A 38 -6.98 8.76 -28.24
N GLY A 39 -6.93 7.79 -27.31
CA GLY A 39 -7.50 6.45 -27.45
C GLY A 39 -8.69 6.28 -26.51
N ASN A 40 -8.58 5.33 -25.58
CA ASN A 40 -9.64 5.04 -24.59
C ASN A 40 -9.72 6.03 -23.43
N LEU A 41 -8.68 6.85 -23.21
CA LEU A 41 -8.62 7.82 -22.11
C LEU A 41 -9.22 9.17 -22.53
N LYS A 42 -10.37 9.55 -21.96
CA LYS A 42 -11.05 10.84 -22.19
C LYS A 42 -10.39 11.97 -21.41
N LYS A 43 -10.10 11.73 -20.13
CA LYS A 43 -9.58 12.73 -19.20
C LYS A 43 -8.61 12.08 -18.25
N LEU A 44 -7.49 12.76 -17.98
CA LEU A 44 -6.56 12.40 -16.93
C LEU A 44 -6.35 13.61 -16.03
N THR A 45 -6.47 13.43 -14.73
CA THR A 45 -6.18 14.44 -13.73
C THR A 45 -5.18 13.87 -12.77
N MET A 46 -4.03 14.53 -12.65
CA MET A 46 -2.95 14.13 -11.76
C MET A 46 -2.67 15.27 -10.79
N SER A 47 -2.59 14.96 -9.51
CA SER A 47 -2.14 15.90 -8.50
C SER A 47 -1.01 15.27 -7.70
N SER A 48 0.04 16.06 -7.50
CA SER A 48 1.20 15.69 -6.69
C SER A 48 1.39 16.72 -5.59
N SER A 49 1.45 16.26 -4.35
CA SER A 49 1.72 17.08 -3.18
C SER A 49 2.96 16.59 -2.46
N MET A 50 3.84 17.54 -2.18
CA MET A 50 5.02 17.30 -1.35
C MET A 50 4.73 17.52 0.13
N LYS A 51 3.54 18.02 0.55
CA LYS A 51 3.27 18.43 1.94
C LYS A 51 3.69 17.37 2.97
N GLU A 52 3.38 16.10 2.72
CA GLU A 52 3.66 14.98 3.64
C GLU A 52 4.83 14.07 3.20
N ARG A 53 5.66 14.51 2.25
CA ARG A 53 6.77 13.74 1.66
C ARG A 53 8.12 14.12 2.26
N PHE A 54 8.89 13.20 2.81
CA PHE A 54 10.12 13.51 3.54
C PHE A 54 11.34 12.89 2.86
N SER A 55 12.48 13.57 2.88
CA SER A 55 13.69 13.08 2.19
C SER A 55 14.26 11.82 2.85
N ILE A 56 14.15 11.75 4.18
CA ILE A 56 14.52 10.60 4.98
C ILE A 56 13.48 10.39 6.07
N ILE A 57 13.03 9.16 6.25
CA ILE A 57 12.18 8.73 7.34
C ILE A 57 13.00 7.81 8.23
N THR A 58 13.09 8.12 9.51
CA THR A 58 13.77 7.29 10.52
C THR A 58 12.72 6.79 11.51
N VAL A 59 12.66 5.49 11.71
CA VAL A 59 11.84 4.83 12.74
C VAL A 59 12.74 4.45 13.90
N LYS A 60 12.33 4.81 15.12
CA LYS A 60 12.97 4.44 16.39
C LYS A 60 11.99 3.64 17.23
N GLY A 61 12.34 2.42 17.60
CA GLY A 61 11.57 1.58 18.52
C GLY A 61 12.11 1.61 19.94
N GLN A 62 11.28 1.14 20.87
CA GLN A 62 11.65 0.85 22.25
C GLN A 62 11.61 -0.67 22.41
N SER A 63 12.71 -1.30 22.84
CA SER A 63 12.69 -2.72 23.19
C SER A 63 12.12 -2.90 24.60
N GLY A 64 11.34 -3.96 24.84
CA GLY A 64 10.95 -4.36 26.19
C GLY A 64 12.20 -4.68 27.03
N GLY A 65 12.29 -4.11 28.23
CA GLY A 65 13.40 -4.41 29.14
C GLY A 65 13.28 -5.82 29.72
N SER A 66 14.38 -6.56 29.78
CA SER A 66 14.51 -7.80 30.56
C SER A 66 15.28 -7.55 31.87
N GLU A 67 15.16 -8.45 32.85
CA GLU A 67 15.75 -8.33 34.20
C GLU A 67 17.29 -8.21 34.21
N SER A 68 17.96 -8.52 33.11
CA SER A 68 19.38 -8.19 32.87
C SER A 68 19.51 -6.75 32.32
N TRP A 69 19.19 -5.76 33.15
CA TRP A 69 18.98 -4.37 32.75
C TRP A 69 20.30 -3.58 32.59
N ASN A 70 20.77 -3.42 31.35
CA ASN A 70 21.86 -2.52 30.98
C ASN A 70 21.25 -1.37 30.16
N GLY A 71 21.12 -0.17 30.75
CA GLY A 71 20.41 0.97 30.15
C GLY A 71 20.95 1.50 28.82
N SER A 72 22.14 1.06 28.37
CA SER A 72 22.80 1.55 27.14
C SER A 72 22.53 0.71 25.89
N THR A 73 22.04 -0.54 26.02
CA THR A 73 21.92 -1.47 24.89
C THR A 73 20.50 -1.57 24.31
N ASN A 74 19.47 -1.20 25.08
CA ASN A 74 18.05 -1.36 24.73
C ASN A 74 17.41 -0.15 24.00
N ALA A 75 18.19 0.85 23.58
CA ALA A 75 17.71 2.04 22.86
C ALA A 75 17.89 1.98 21.33
N GLN A 76 18.17 0.80 20.77
CA GLN A 76 18.86 0.65 19.47
C GLN A 76 18.00 0.19 18.29
N ALA A 77 16.69 -0.05 18.42
CA ALA A 77 15.86 -0.37 17.25
C ALA A 77 15.70 0.88 16.36
N LYS A 78 16.66 1.14 15.48
CA LYS A 78 16.66 2.29 14.55
C LYS A 78 16.73 1.77 13.12
N GLY A 79 15.85 2.27 12.28
CA GLY A 79 15.88 2.02 10.84
C GLY A 79 15.50 3.26 10.06
N SER A 80 15.99 3.39 8.84
CA SER A 80 15.70 4.55 7.99
C SER A 80 15.50 4.18 6.54
N ALA A 81 14.77 5.03 5.83
CA ALA A 81 14.55 4.95 4.39
C ALA A 81 14.59 6.33 3.77
N THR A 82 15.23 6.43 2.61
CA THR A 82 15.36 7.67 1.83
C THR A 82 14.34 7.67 0.70
N ASP A 83 13.68 8.82 0.49
CA ASP A 83 12.83 9.07 -0.66
C ASP A 83 13.59 9.94 -1.68
N SER A 84 14.17 9.29 -2.70
CA SER A 84 14.97 9.97 -3.73
C SER A 84 14.19 11.01 -4.53
N ARG A 85 12.85 10.98 -4.48
CA ARG A 85 11.97 11.91 -5.19
C ARG A 85 11.74 13.21 -4.41
N VAL A 86 12.34 13.35 -3.22
CA VAL A 86 12.28 14.55 -2.37
C VAL A 86 13.69 15.14 -2.26
N PRO A 87 14.10 16.03 -3.20
CA PRO A 87 15.47 16.51 -3.29
C PRO A 87 15.86 17.45 -2.14
N ARG A 88 14.90 18.20 -1.60
CA ARG A 88 15.11 19.09 -0.46
C ARG A 88 15.32 18.25 0.81
N TYR A 89 16.35 18.53 1.59
CA TYR A 89 16.54 17.91 2.90
C TYR A 89 15.38 18.27 3.85
N ARG A 90 14.61 17.27 4.27
CA ARG A 90 13.50 17.39 5.24
C ARG A 90 13.27 16.06 5.96
N PRO A 91 14.01 15.78 7.04
CA PRO A 91 13.91 14.51 7.75
C PRO A 91 12.60 14.40 8.55
N LEU A 92 12.11 13.17 8.72
CA LEU A 92 11.06 12.82 9.65
C LEU A 92 11.57 11.71 10.58
N THR A 93 11.38 11.88 11.89
CA THR A 93 11.60 10.82 12.86
C THR A 93 10.27 10.36 13.42
N LEU A 94 10.04 9.05 13.40
CA LEU A 94 8.88 8.37 13.96
C LEU A 94 9.33 7.54 15.16
N VAL A 95 8.57 7.59 16.23
CA VAL A 95 8.75 6.72 17.39
C VAL A 95 7.73 5.59 17.27
N ALA A 96 8.18 4.34 17.25
CA ALA A 96 7.30 3.18 17.22
C ALA A 96 6.74 2.95 18.63
N GLU A 97 5.41 2.90 18.73
CA GLU A 97 4.70 2.70 20.01
C GLU A 97 4.70 1.23 20.47
N GLN A 98 5.12 0.28 19.62
CA GLN A 98 5.05 -1.16 19.86
C GLN A 98 6.33 -1.86 19.40
N GLU A 99 6.58 -3.05 19.94
CA GLU A 99 7.56 -3.97 19.37
C GLU A 99 7.21 -4.22 17.90
N GLU A 100 8.15 -3.88 17.05
CA GLU A 100 7.97 -3.88 15.61
C GLU A 100 8.02 -5.31 15.08
N TYR A 101 6.96 -5.76 14.42
CA TYR A 101 7.02 -7.02 13.66
C TYR A 101 7.78 -6.73 12.36
N GLY A 102 9.03 -7.20 12.27
CA GLY A 102 9.96 -6.88 11.19
C GLY A 102 11.01 -5.84 11.60
N SER A 103 11.81 -5.35 10.64
CA SER A 103 12.85 -4.35 10.92
C SER A 103 12.33 -2.91 10.80
N ALA A 104 12.82 -2.00 11.65
CA ALA A 104 12.57 -0.55 11.57
C ALA A 104 12.82 0.06 10.18
N THR A 105 13.74 -0.54 9.42
CA THR A 105 14.01 -0.16 8.03
C THR A 105 12.85 -0.51 7.10
N THR A 106 12.23 -1.68 7.31
CA THR A 106 11.07 -2.13 6.52
C THR A 106 9.89 -1.18 6.74
N ARG A 107 9.61 -0.81 7.99
CA ARG A 107 8.60 0.21 8.30
C ARG A 107 8.91 1.57 7.74
N ALA A 108 10.17 2.02 7.81
CA ALA A 108 10.57 3.28 7.21
C ALA A 108 10.29 3.29 5.69
N ARG A 109 10.59 2.19 4.99
CA ARG A 109 10.31 2.04 3.54
C ARG A 109 8.80 2.07 3.25
N HIS A 110 8.01 1.37 4.04
CA HIS A 110 6.55 1.38 3.92
C HIS A 110 5.95 2.76 4.18
N GLU A 111 6.45 3.48 5.17
CA GLU A 111 6.02 4.85 5.44
C GLU A 111 6.34 5.80 4.26
N VAL A 112 7.51 5.62 3.62
CA VAL A 112 7.85 6.34 2.38
C VAL A 112 6.82 6.03 1.29
N ALA A 113 6.47 4.76 1.08
CA ALA A 113 5.54 4.34 0.05
C ALA A 113 4.09 4.83 0.30
N ILE A 114 3.59 4.74 1.54
CA ILE A 114 2.28 5.28 1.93
C ILE A 114 2.22 6.79 1.67
N ARG A 115 3.26 7.53 2.09
CA ARG A 115 3.32 8.98 1.90
C ARG A 115 3.44 9.35 0.42
N TYR A 116 4.14 8.54 -0.36
CA TYR A 116 4.17 8.68 -1.81
C TYR A 116 2.76 8.60 -2.40
N GLY A 117 2.00 7.56 -2.05
CA GLY A 117 0.61 7.39 -2.47
C GLY A 117 -0.32 8.50 -2.00
N LYS A 118 -0.23 8.94 -0.74
CA LYS A 118 -1.05 10.06 -0.22
C LYS A 118 -0.82 11.37 -0.98
N GLY A 119 0.44 11.61 -1.37
CA GLY A 119 0.82 12.76 -2.16
C GLY A 119 0.46 12.64 -3.64
N HIS A 120 0.19 11.43 -4.16
CA HIS A 120 -0.05 11.18 -5.58
C HIS A 120 -1.48 10.68 -5.81
N LYS A 121 -2.35 11.59 -6.27
CA LYS A 121 -3.70 11.22 -6.68
C LYS A 121 -3.82 11.30 -8.18
N VAL A 122 -4.24 10.21 -8.80
CA VAL A 122 -4.47 10.13 -10.24
C VAL A 122 -5.92 9.68 -10.47
N GLN A 123 -6.65 10.45 -11.26
CA GLN A 123 -8.00 10.14 -11.70
C GLN A 123 -8.02 10.05 -13.22
N ALA A 124 -8.60 8.99 -13.75
CA ALA A 124 -8.72 8.76 -15.18
C ALA A 124 -10.19 8.52 -15.54
N THR A 125 -10.70 9.22 -16.55
CA THR A 125 -12.01 8.94 -17.15
C THR A 125 -11.78 8.23 -18.47
N VAL A 126 -12.34 7.03 -18.61
CA VAL A 126 -12.17 6.17 -19.79
C VAL A 126 -13.51 5.89 -20.47
N ASN A 127 -13.44 5.61 -21.76
CA ASN A 127 -14.58 5.20 -22.57
C ASN A 127 -15.01 3.76 -22.26
N GLY A 128 -16.31 3.56 -22.04
CA GLY A 128 -16.90 2.25 -21.78
C GLY A 128 -16.55 1.69 -20.41
N TRP A 129 -17.18 0.56 -20.08
CA TRP A 129 -17.02 -0.12 -18.78
C TRP A 129 -16.00 -1.27 -18.79
N PHE A 130 -15.49 -1.64 -19.96
CA PHE A 130 -14.64 -2.81 -20.15
C PHE A 130 -13.24 -2.42 -20.62
N ALA A 131 -12.24 -3.06 -20.03
CA ALA A 131 -10.88 -3.17 -20.52
C ALA A 131 -10.80 -4.36 -21.50
N GLY A 132 -11.17 -4.13 -22.76
CA GLY A 132 -11.31 -5.21 -23.73
C GLY A 132 -12.53 -6.07 -23.41
N ALA A 133 -12.34 -7.35 -23.07
CA ALA A 133 -13.43 -8.25 -22.69
C ALA A 133 -13.75 -8.23 -21.18
N GLU A 134 -12.86 -7.68 -20.35
CA GLU A 134 -13.01 -7.70 -18.89
C GLU A 134 -13.54 -6.37 -18.37
N LEU A 135 -14.47 -6.41 -17.40
CA LEU A 135 -14.93 -5.21 -16.72
C LEU A 135 -13.75 -4.54 -15.98
N TRP A 136 -13.67 -3.20 -15.99
CA TRP A 136 -12.70 -2.49 -15.15
C TRP A 136 -12.87 -2.91 -13.68
N ARG A 137 -11.81 -3.25 -12.96
CA ARG A 137 -11.95 -3.67 -11.55
C ARG A 137 -10.90 -2.99 -10.68
N HIS A 138 -11.27 -2.78 -9.41
CA HIS A 138 -10.29 -2.43 -8.40
C HIS A 138 -9.30 -3.59 -8.21
N ASN A 139 -8.17 -3.28 -7.59
CA ASN A 139 -7.08 -4.21 -7.36
C ASN A 139 -6.47 -4.82 -8.64
N THR A 140 -6.53 -4.08 -9.75
CA THR A 140 -5.94 -4.44 -11.05
C THR A 140 -4.91 -3.38 -11.46
N LEU A 141 -3.78 -3.80 -12.03
CA LEU A 141 -2.75 -2.90 -12.54
C LEU A 141 -3.13 -2.39 -13.93
N VAL A 142 -2.86 -1.12 -14.22
CA VAL A 142 -3.09 -0.52 -15.53
C VAL A 142 -1.91 0.37 -15.91
N ASP A 143 -1.50 0.31 -17.18
CA ASP A 143 -0.46 1.17 -17.71
C ASP A 143 -1.03 2.51 -18.17
N LEU A 144 -0.36 3.60 -17.82
CA LEU A 144 -0.50 4.87 -18.50
C LEU A 144 0.47 4.89 -19.69
N LEU A 145 -0.08 5.00 -20.90
CA LEU A 145 0.65 4.96 -22.15
C LEU A 145 0.85 6.37 -22.71
N GLY A 146 2.08 6.64 -23.13
CA GLY A 146 2.44 7.84 -23.88
C GLY A 146 2.42 7.60 -25.38
N ASP A 147 3.10 8.49 -26.10
CA ASP A 147 3.21 8.41 -27.56
C ASP A 147 3.80 7.07 -28.00
N LYS A 148 3.28 6.57 -29.13
CA LYS A 148 3.68 5.29 -29.73
C LYS A 148 3.55 4.08 -28.78
N GLY A 149 2.77 4.18 -27.71
CA GLY A 149 2.50 3.08 -26.79
C GLY A 149 3.58 2.86 -25.73
N LYS A 150 4.50 3.81 -25.54
CA LYS A 150 5.50 3.72 -24.46
C LYS A 150 4.80 3.74 -23.10
N VAL A 151 5.12 2.79 -22.22
CA VAL A 151 4.63 2.79 -20.84
C VAL A 151 5.32 3.92 -20.08
N LEU A 152 4.53 4.87 -19.58
CA LEU A 152 5.01 5.99 -18.76
C LEU A 152 5.02 5.62 -17.28
N SER A 153 3.98 4.94 -16.82
CA SER A 153 3.90 4.38 -15.46
C SER A 153 2.84 3.28 -15.40
N THR A 154 2.98 2.38 -14.45
CA THR A 154 1.95 1.40 -14.10
C THR A 154 1.33 1.80 -12.77
N GLN A 155 0.01 1.88 -12.71
CA GLN A 155 -0.75 2.27 -11.52
C GLN A 155 -1.67 1.13 -11.08
N LEU A 156 -1.96 1.06 -9.80
CA LEU A 156 -3.01 0.21 -9.25
C LEU A 156 -4.35 0.95 -9.34
N ILE A 157 -5.38 0.29 -9.87
CA ILE A 157 -6.75 0.76 -9.81
C ILE A 157 -7.27 0.51 -8.39
N VAL A 158 -7.50 1.58 -7.64
CA VAL A 158 -7.95 1.50 -6.24
C VAL A 158 -9.45 1.74 -6.11
N GLY A 159 -10.07 2.30 -7.15
CA GLY A 159 -11.51 2.49 -7.22
C GLY A 159 -11.98 2.62 -8.66
N VAL A 160 -13.21 2.17 -8.91
CA VAL A 160 -13.89 2.27 -10.20
C VAL A 160 -15.31 2.75 -9.95
N SER A 161 -15.73 3.78 -10.67
CA SER A 161 -17.12 4.23 -10.73
C SER A 161 -17.61 4.10 -12.17
N TYR A 162 -18.74 3.42 -12.38
CA TYR A 162 -19.37 3.30 -13.69
C TYR A 162 -20.48 4.34 -13.78
N LYS A 163 -20.48 5.10 -14.87
CA LYS A 163 -21.51 6.11 -15.12
C LYS A 163 -22.13 5.86 -16.48
N LEU A 164 -23.42 6.17 -16.56
CA LEU A 164 -24.19 6.27 -17.79
C LEU A 164 -24.92 7.61 -17.76
N SER A 165 -24.69 8.44 -18.77
CA SER A 165 -25.42 9.70 -18.96
C SER A 165 -25.64 9.97 -20.44
N ASP A 166 -26.58 10.85 -20.76
CA ASP A 166 -26.83 11.26 -22.15
C ASP A 166 -25.67 12.08 -22.73
N SER A 167 -24.96 12.84 -21.88
CA SER A 167 -23.85 13.71 -22.29
C SER A 167 -22.57 12.93 -22.61
N ASP A 168 -22.22 11.96 -21.77
CA ASP A 168 -20.91 11.29 -21.81
C ASP A 168 -21.02 9.84 -22.28
N GLY A 169 -22.24 9.32 -22.42
CA GLY A 169 -22.54 7.92 -22.65
C GLY A 169 -22.15 7.08 -21.43
N TRP A 170 -21.75 5.85 -21.69
CA TRP A 170 -21.16 4.96 -20.68
C TRP A 170 -19.66 5.19 -20.51
N ILE A 171 -19.25 5.59 -19.31
CA ILE A 171 -17.84 5.84 -18.96
C ILE A 171 -17.48 5.15 -17.65
N SER A 172 -16.18 4.95 -17.45
CA SER A 172 -15.63 4.56 -16.15
C SER A 172 -14.69 5.64 -15.63
N GLU A 173 -14.86 5.99 -14.36
CA GLU A 173 -13.92 6.83 -13.61
C GLU A 173 -13.07 5.93 -12.72
N LEU A 174 -11.77 5.93 -13.01
CA LEU A 174 -10.77 5.14 -12.31
C LEU A 174 -10.01 6.03 -11.34
N THR A 175 -9.96 5.62 -10.07
CA THR A 175 -9.01 6.17 -9.11
C THR A 175 -7.77 5.30 -9.13
N LEU A 176 -6.62 5.92 -9.39
CA LEU A 176 -5.35 5.26 -9.59
C LEU A 176 -4.34 5.70 -8.52
N SER A 177 -3.47 4.77 -8.12
CA SER A 177 -2.41 5.04 -7.14
C SER A 177 -1.19 4.17 -7.40
N PRO A 178 0.03 4.59 -6.99
CA PRO A 178 1.20 3.72 -7.06
C PRO A 178 0.97 2.43 -6.27
N LYS A 179 1.31 1.28 -6.87
CA LYS A 179 1.13 -0.04 -6.22
C LYS A 179 1.81 -0.11 -4.86
N GLU A 180 3.03 0.43 -4.76
CA GLU A 180 3.84 0.43 -3.54
C GLU A 180 3.14 1.09 -2.34
N ALA A 181 2.20 2.01 -2.57
CA ALA A 181 1.42 2.64 -1.50
C ALA A 181 0.44 1.67 -0.80
N TYR A 182 0.22 0.48 -1.39
CA TYR A 182 -0.66 -0.57 -0.90
C TYR A 182 0.10 -1.85 -0.52
N ASP A 183 1.44 -1.82 -0.53
CA ASP A 183 2.24 -2.87 0.10
C ASP A 183 2.11 -2.68 1.61
N LEU A 184 1.51 -3.65 2.31
CA LEU A 184 1.23 -3.57 3.74
C LEU A 184 2.31 -4.27 4.56
N ILE A 185 2.57 -3.77 5.78
CA ILE A 185 3.38 -4.46 6.80
C ILE A 185 2.46 -4.97 7.92
N PRO A 186 2.71 -6.19 8.47
CA PRO A 186 1.97 -6.70 9.62
C PRO A 186 2.12 -5.79 10.84
N GLU A 187 1.01 -5.44 11.50
CA GLU A 187 1.05 -4.79 12.82
C GLU A 187 0.90 -5.84 13.93
N ALA A 188 1.79 -5.83 14.93
CA ALA A 188 1.65 -6.72 16.07
C ALA A 188 0.28 -6.49 16.76
N PRO A 189 -0.47 -7.55 17.11
CA PRO A 189 -1.70 -7.38 17.85
C PRO A 189 -1.38 -6.76 19.22
N LYS A 190 -2.13 -5.72 19.63
CA LYS A 190 -2.03 -5.17 20.99
C LYS A 190 -2.32 -6.29 22.01
N GLY A 191 -1.28 -6.86 22.60
CA GLY A 191 -1.42 -7.80 23.70
C GLY A 191 -1.95 -7.06 24.93
N LYS A 192 -3.04 -7.56 25.53
CA LYS A 192 -3.20 -7.39 26.98
C LYS A 192 -2.00 -8.10 27.60
N LYS A 193 -1.28 -7.44 28.51
CA LYS A 193 -0.25 -8.08 29.36
C LYS A 193 -0.88 -9.30 30.04
N GLY A 194 -0.72 -10.47 29.45
CA GLY A 194 -1.00 -11.74 30.08
C GLY A 194 0.20 -12.08 30.94
N LYS A 195 -0.03 -12.29 32.24
CA LYS A 195 0.96 -12.94 33.11
C LYS A 195 1.38 -14.25 32.45
N GLY A 196 2.68 -14.43 32.30
CA GLY A 196 3.26 -15.62 31.68
C GLY A 196 2.71 -16.91 32.27
N LYS A 197 2.41 -17.85 31.39
CA LYS A 197 2.45 -19.27 31.68
C LYS A 197 3.11 -19.94 30.49
N ASP A 198 4.25 -20.55 30.76
CA ASP A 198 5.04 -21.34 29.82
C ASP A 198 4.17 -22.40 29.14
N GLY A 199 4.30 -22.51 27.82
CA GLY A 199 3.50 -23.42 27.02
C GLY A 199 4.15 -23.75 25.68
N GLY A 200 5.12 -24.67 25.72
CA GLY A 200 5.40 -25.67 24.69
C GLY A 200 5.66 -25.23 23.25
N THR A 201 6.93 -25.21 22.86
CA THR A 201 7.42 -25.23 21.48
C THR A 201 6.88 -26.45 20.73
N TRP A 202 6.14 -26.25 19.62
CA TRP A 202 5.84 -27.32 18.67
C TRP A 202 7.10 -27.64 17.86
N ALA A 203 7.68 -28.81 18.12
CA ALA A 203 8.81 -29.34 17.38
C ALA A 203 8.38 -29.76 15.98
N SER A 204 9.21 -29.42 14.99
CA SER A 204 9.18 -29.97 13.64
C SER A 204 9.36 -31.49 13.66
N MET A 205 8.34 -32.25 13.23
CA MET A 205 8.53 -33.64 12.85
C MET A 205 9.16 -33.67 11.45
N GLY A 206 10.42 -34.09 11.39
CA GLY A 206 11.13 -34.41 10.16
C GLY A 206 10.51 -35.63 9.49
N ALA A 207 10.48 -35.59 8.16
CA ALA A 207 10.23 -36.76 7.33
C ALA A 207 11.42 -37.72 7.42
N SER A 208 11.13 -39.01 7.56
CA SER A 208 11.98 -40.12 7.14
C SER A 208 11.19 -40.94 6.15
#